data_AF-A0AA38MVB2-F1
#
_entry.id   AF-A0AA38MVB2-F1
#
_cell.length_a   1.000
_cell.length_b   1.000
_cell.length_c   1.000
_cell.angle_alpha   90.00
_cell.angle_beta   90.00
_cell.angle_gamma   90.00
#
_symmetry.space_group_name_H-M   'P 1'
#
loop_
_entity.id
_entity.type
_entity.pdbx_description
1 polymer ?
#
loop_
_entity_poly.entity_id
_entity_poly.type
_entity_poly.pdbx_seq_one_letter_code
_entity_poly.pdbx_strand_id
1 'polypeptide(L)'
;MRLSASRAVFPAIFFATFSSSSPIVRRGTTMQMNGPAGQSVGAAYFITNEQTGNFVVAADIGTDGTLNLRQAIATGGLGLHGNNGGVTDGPDGLFTQGAIKVSAAARMLATVNPGSNTLSIFSIDPSDPINLKQVGDPVGSGGEFPVSVAFNKAGDTLCALNGGQVNGVSCFKVDPTKGLTNISGTNRALNLNQTTPATGPAGSASHIIFSEDNTQLIASVKGLPPTPGFLAVWDVASDGSLSPEFVSVAPAQGGLLPFSMTLIEGKNAILATDAGVGFDIFDFNTSGDNSSNVSSVVAIDGQSATCWSSFSNQTGNFYLTDIGTSMVTEVNVDANLKGSIVKQYAQGNNSGTIDNDIASIAGKDFMYILAANATAIDVLSLNAPGQAQNIQKIDIAGPSEAAGLTVSTSVQGMTTFIKQ
;
A
#
# COMPACT_ATOMS: atom_id res chain seq x y z
N MET A 1 -57.08 -57.12 14.63
CA MET A 1 -57.01 -55.82 15.32
C MET A 1 -56.37 -54.84 14.35
N ARG A 2 -57.18 -54.04 13.64
CA ARG A 2 -56.71 -53.07 12.62
C ARG A 2 -56.44 -51.75 13.33
N LEU A 3 -55.19 -51.30 13.35
CA LEU A 3 -54.81 -49.96 13.83
C LEU A 3 -54.58 -49.06 12.61
N SER A 4 -55.40 -48.01 12.56
CA SER A 4 -55.45 -46.98 11.53
C SER A 4 -54.23 -46.05 11.62
N ALA A 5 -53.60 -45.79 10.47
CA ALA A 5 -52.51 -44.83 10.36
C ALA A 5 -53.06 -43.41 10.27
N SER A 6 -52.73 -42.56 11.25
CA SER A 6 -53.00 -41.11 11.18
C SER A 6 -51.82 -40.41 10.50
N ARG A 7 -52.05 -39.87 9.30
CA ARG A 7 -51.12 -38.97 8.62
C ARG A 7 -51.23 -37.57 9.23
N ALA A 8 -50.17 -37.11 9.88
CA ALA A 8 -50.01 -35.69 10.22
C ALA A 8 -49.50 -34.93 8.99
N VAL A 9 -50.24 -33.91 8.58
CA VAL A 9 -49.84 -32.96 7.53
C VAL A 9 -49.14 -31.79 8.22
N PHE A 10 -47.83 -31.65 8.00
CA PHE A 10 -47.09 -30.44 8.41
C PHE A 10 -47.22 -29.38 7.30
N PRO A 11 -47.62 -28.14 7.60
CA PRO A 11 -47.59 -27.06 6.62
C PRO A 11 -46.13 -26.62 6.42
N ALA A 12 -45.66 -26.65 5.17
CA ALA A 12 -44.39 -26.06 4.78
C ALA A 12 -44.54 -24.53 4.80
N ILE A 13 -43.93 -23.87 5.78
CA ILE A 13 -43.78 -22.41 5.79
C ILE A 13 -42.62 -22.08 4.84
N PHE A 14 -42.95 -21.54 3.67
CA PHE A 14 -41.96 -20.89 2.82
C PHE A 14 -41.55 -19.57 3.48
N PHE A 15 -40.36 -19.55 4.09
CA PHE A 15 -39.70 -18.28 4.40
C PHE A 15 -39.22 -17.68 3.07
N ALA A 16 -39.92 -16.65 2.60
CA ALA A 16 -39.37 -15.74 1.61
C ALA A 16 -38.24 -14.96 2.28
N THR A 17 -37.00 -15.35 2.01
CA THR A 17 -35.84 -14.53 2.35
C THR A 17 -35.90 -13.28 1.49
N PHE A 18 -36.28 -12.15 2.11
CA PHE A 18 -36.00 -10.84 1.54
C PHE A 18 -34.48 -10.69 1.56
N SER A 19 -33.85 -10.90 0.41
CA SER A 19 -32.50 -10.43 0.16
C SER A 19 -32.55 -8.91 0.20
N SER A 20 -32.04 -8.30 1.28
CA SER A 20 -31.68 -6.89 1.24
C SER A 20 -30.57 -6.75 0.23
N SER A 21 -30.92 -6.32 -0.99
CA SER A 21 -29.94 -5.83 -1.93
C SER A 21 -29.30 -4.60 -1.29
N SER A 22 -28.07 -4.74 -0.78
CA SER A 22 -27.25 -3.60 -0.41
C SER A 22 -27.22 -2.63 -1.60
N PRO A 23 -27.37 -1.32 -1.39
CA PRO A 23 -27.30 -0.37 -2.49
C PRO A 23 -25.93 -0.53 -3.16
N ILE A 24 -25.94 -0.87 -4.44
CA ILE A 24 -24.75 -0.79 -5.29
C ILE A 24 -24.28 0.66 -5.21
N VAL A 25 -23.13 0.91 -4.57
CA VAL A 25 -22.47 2.22 -4.59
C VAL A 25 -22.24 2.57 -6.05
N ARG A 26 -22.92 3.61 -6.53
CA ARG A 26 -22.89 4.00 -7.94
C ARG A 26 -21.49 4.46 -8.33
N ARG A 27 -21.06 4.06 -9.53
CA ARG A 27 -19.85 4.55 -10.22
C ARG A 27 -19.82 6.09 -10.22
N GLY A 28 -18.68 6.68 -9.85
CA GLY A 28 -18.51 8.14 -9.84
C GLY A 28 -19.15 8.88 -8.66
N THR A 29 -19.55 8.19 -7.59
CA THR A 29 -19.98 8.87 -6.36
C THR A 29 -18.78 9.59 -5.74
N THR A 30 -18.85 10.91 -5.72
CA THR A 30 -17.88 11.77 -5.05
C THR A 30 -18.53 12.37 -3.82
N MET A 31 -17.88 12.21 -2.67
CA MET A 31 -18.30 12.78 -1.39
C MET A 31 -17.42 13.98 -1.09
N GLN A 32 -18.02 15.16 -0.98
CA GLN A 32 -17.31 16.39 -0.63
C GLN A 32 -17.21 16.49 0.89
N MET A 33 -15.99 16.60 1.41
CA MET A 33 -15.73 16.73 2.85
C MET A 33 -15.46 18.18 3.24
N ASN A 34 -14.58 18.89 2.51
CA ASN A 34 -14.31 20.31 2.73
C ASN A 34 -14.13 21.08 1.41
N GLY A 35 -14.36 22.39 1.47
CA GLY A 35 -14.05 23.32 0.39
C GLY A 35 -12.54 23.54 0.20
N PRO A 36 -12.12 24.14 -0.93
CA PRO A 36 -10.74 24.56 -1.12
C PRO A 36 -10.29 25.51 -0.01
N ALA A 37 -9.04 25.36 0.41
CA ALA A 37 -8.40 26.26 1.37
C ALA A 37 -7.01 26.62 0.87
N GLY A 38 -6.77 27.91 0.62
CA GLY A 38 -5.49 28.40 0.08
C GLY A 38 -5.19 27.91 -1.34
N GLN A 39 -3.91 28.02 -1.72
CA GLN A 39 -3.41 27.52 -3.00
C GLN A 39 -2.91 26.08 -2.84
N SER A 40 -3.49 25.18 -3.64
CA SER A 40 -3.05 23.78 -3.73
C SER A 40 -1.91 23.63 -4.74
N VAL A 41 -0.83 22.98 -4.33
CA VAL A 41 0.35 22.63 -5.15
C VAL A 41 0.40 21.14 -5.48
N GLY A 42 -0.57 20.36 -5.02
CA GLY A 42 -0.59 18.91 -5.20
C GLY A 42 -1.72 18.26 -4.41
N ALA A 43 -1.71 16.94 -4.34
CA ALA A 43 -2.63 16.20 -3.50
C ALA A 43 -1.96 14.95 -2.88
N ALA A 44 -2.43 14.58 -1.70
CA ALA A 44 -2.14 13.31 -1.05
C ALA A 44 -3.37 12.40 -1.14
N TYR A 45 -3.14 11.10 -1.32
CA TYR A 45 -4.18 10.11 -1.50
C TYR A 45 -3.95 8.89 -0.63
N PHE A 46 -5.06 8.36 -0.11
CA PHE A 46 -5.13 7.09 0.61
C PHE A 46 -6.46 6.41 0.31
N ILE A 47 -6.64 5.16 0.73
CA ILE A 47 -7.93 4.47 0.63
C ILE A 47 -8.58 4.23 1.98
N THR A 48 -9.91 4.15 2.00
CA THR A 48 -10.67 3.83 3.21
C THR A 48 -10.59 2.34 3.58
N ASN A 49 -10.43 1.47 2.58
CA ASN A 49 -10.45 0.01 2.70
C ASN A 49 -11.67 -0.55 3.46
N GLU A 50 -12.81 0.14 3.38
CA GLU A 50 -14.03 -0.31 4.04
C GLU A 50 -14.70 -1.47 3.28
N GLN A 51 -15.17 -2.47 4.02
CA GLN A 51 -15.88 -3.64 3.46
C GLN A 51 -17.22 -3.26 2.81
N THR A 52 -17.81 -2.13 3.20
CA THR A 52 -19.07 -1.61 2.65
C THR A 52 -18.87 -0.80 1.36
N GLY A 53 -17.62 -0.43 1.04
CA GLY A 53 -17.25 0.31 -0.16
C GLY A 53 -15.89 0.97 0.01
N ASN A 54 -14.97 0.72 -0.93
CA ASN A 54 -13.64 1.32 -0.88
C ASN A 54 -13.63 2.67 -1.62
N PHE A 55 -13.04 3.69 -1.01
CA PHE A 55 -12.94 5.03 -1.59
C PHE A 55 -11.49 5.49 -1.62
N VAL A 56 -11.11 6.19 -2.68
CA VAL A 56 -9.88 7.01 -2.69
C VAL A 56 -10.22 8.33 -2.02
N VAL A 57 -9.56 8.64 -0.93
CA VAL A 57 -9.64 9.93 -0.27
C VAL A 57 -8.52 10.82 -0.79
N ALA A 58 -8.85 12.07 -1.15
CA ALA A 58 -7.93 13.06 -1.65
C ALA A 58 -7.88 14.29 -0.73
N ALA A 59 -6.67 14.68 -0.34
CA ALA A 59 -6.39 15.92 0.38
C ALA A 59 -5.55 16.85 -0.48
N ASP A 60 -5.87 18.14 -0.53
CA ASP A 60 -4.98 19.14 -1.10
C ASP A 60 -3.69 19.23 -0.30
N ILE A 61 -2.59 19.48 -1.00
CA ILE A 61 -1.31 19.87 -0.40
C ILE A 61 -1.12 21.37 -0.61
N GLY A 62 -0.97 22.13 0.47
CA GLY A 62 -0.64 23.55 0.47
C GLY A 62 0.84 23.82 0.18
N THR A 63 1.18 25.08 -0.13
CA THR A 63 2.58 25.51 -0.38
C THR A 63 3.51 25.34 0.83
N ASP A 64 2.93 25.22 2.03
CA ASP A 64 3.64 24.97 3.30
C ASP A 64 3.65 23.49 3.70
N GLY A 65 3.20 22.62 2.81
CA GLY A 65 3.12 21.18 3.03
C GLY A 65 1.90 20.72 3.83
N THR A 66 1.09 21.62 4.37
CA THR A 66 -0.12 21.25 5.11
C THR A 66 -1.19 20.64 4.21
N LEU A 67 -2.00 19.75 4.78
CA LEU A 67 -3.10 19.10 4.12
C LEU A 67 -4.44 19.79 4.41
N ASN A 68 -5.34 19.74 3.42
CA ASN A 68 -6.76 19.99 3.59
C ASN A 68 -7.56 18.84 2.98
N LEU A 69 -8.32 18.10 3.78
CA LEU A 69 -9.05 16.91 3.35
C LEU A 69 -10.28 17.31 2.52
N ARG A 70 -10.28 17.02 1.21
CA ARG A 70 -11.25 17.62 0.27
C ARG A 70 -12.41 16.71 -0.07
N GLN A 71 -12.12 15.52 -0.59
CA GLN A 71 -13.16 14.65 -1.13
C GLN A 71 -12.76 13.17 -1.13
N ALA A 72 -13.76 12.31 -1.25
CA ALA A 72 -13.59 10.88 -1.43
C ALA A 72 -14.31 10.42 -2.70
N ILE A 73 -13.67 9.56 -3.48
CA ILE A 73 -14.17 9.05 -4.76
C ILE A 73 -14.31 7.54 -4.65
N ALA A 74 -15.51 7.02 -4.94
CA ALA A 74 -15.75 5.58 -4.94
C ALA A 74 -14.85 4.87 -5.96
N THR A 75 -14.17 3.81 -5.52
CA THR A 75 -13.40 2.92 -6.41
C THR A 75 -14.30 2.04 -7.26
N GLY A 76 -15.52 1.76 -6.79
CA GLY A 76 -16.41 0.74 -7.38
C GLY A 76 -16.10 -0.68 -6.92
N GLY A 77 -15.15 -0.86 -5.99
CA GLY A 77 -14.91 -2.13 -5.30
C GLY A 77 -15.05 -2.00 -3.78
N LEU A 78 -14.75 -3.10 -3.08
CA LEU A 78 -14.84 -3.24 -1.64
C LEU A 78 -13.44 -3.40 -1.03
N GLY A 79 -13.26 -2.88 0.18
CA GLY A 79 -12.11 -3.19 1.02
C GLY A 79 -12.26 -4.54 1.71
N LEU A 80 -11.19 -5.00 2.35
CA LEU A 80 -11.17 -6.22 3.15
C LEU A 80 -9.96 -6.22 4.09
N HIS A 81 -10.16 -6.76 5.28
CA HIS A 81 -9.08 -7.03 6.24
C HIS A 81 -8.56 -8.45 6.11
N GLY A 82 -7.24 -8.57 6.20
CA GLY A 82 -6.54 -9.81 6.39
C GLY A 82 -6.80 -10.41 7.77
N ASN A 83 -6.65 -11.71 7.89
CA ASN A 83 -6.75 -12.43 9.15
C ASN A 83 -5.46 -12.26 9.96
N ASN A 84 -5.48 -11.43 11.00
CA ASN A 84 -4.35 -11.24 11.92
C ASN A 84 -4.57 -12.02 13.23
N GLY A 85 -4.57 -13.36 13.16
CA GLY A 85 -4.71 -14.20 14.37
C GLY A 85 -6.02 -14.02 15.15
N GLY A 86 -7.09 -13.55 14.49
CA GLY A 86 -8.40 -13.28 15.11
C GLY A 86 -8.66 -11.82 15.46
N VAL A 87 -7.71 -10.90 15.21
CA VAL A 87 -7.97 -9.46 15.26
C VAL A 87 -8.65 -9.04 13.95
N THR A 88 -9.90 -8.58 14.03
CA THR A 88 -10.73 -8.26 12.85
C THR A 88 -10.64 -6.80 12.41
N ASP A 89 -10.16 -5.89 13.26
CA ASP A 89 -10.31 -4.43 13.07
C ASP A 89 -9.02 -3.64 13.41
N GLY A 90 -7.85 -4.25 13.16
CA GLY A 90 -6.56 -3.60 13.35
C GLY A 90 -6.25 -2.53 12.29
N PRO A 91 -5.33 -1.58 12.59
CA PRO A 91 -4.96 -0.48 11.68
C PRO A 91 -4.28 -0.92 10.38
N ASP A 92 -3.59 -2.06 10.37
CA ASP A 92 -2.93 -2.62 9.18
C ASP A 92 -3.75 -3.79 8.65
N GLY A 93 -4.75 -3.49 7.82
CA GLY A 93 -5.66 -4.49 7.26
C GLY A 93 -5.06 -5.30 6.12
N LEU A 94 -3.95 -4.86 5.52
CA LEU A 94 -3.41 -5.44 4.29
C LEU A 94 -1.98 -6.00 4.41
N PHE A 95 -1.28 -5.74 5.52
CA PHE A 95 0.09 -6.19 5.79
C PHE A 95 1.08 -5.75 4.69
N THR A 96 0.87 -4.57 4.14
CA THR A 96 1.48 -4.11 2.88
C THR A 96 1.87 -2.64 2.90
N GLN A 97 2.74 -2.26 1.97
CA GLN A 97 2.84 -0.89 1.46
C GLN A 97 2.40 -0.88 -0.01
N GLY A 98 1.86 0.25 -0.47
CA GLY A 98 1.56 0.46 -1.89
C GLY A 98 0.18 -0.01 -2.33
N ALA A 99 -0.79 -0.07 -1.41
CA ALA A 99 -2.20 -0.31 -1.73
C ALA A 99 -2.78 0.72 -2.74
N ILE A 100 -2.18 1.91 -2.78
CA ILE A 100 -2.47 3.00 -3.71
C ILE A 100 -1.15 3.61 -4.18
N LYS A 101 -1.03 3.89 -5.48
CA LYS A 101 0.14 4.56 -6.06
C LYS A 101 -0.23 5.52 -7.17
N VAL A 102 0.55 6.59 -7.28
CA VAL A 102 0.53 7.57 -8.36
C VAL A 102 1.67 7.28 -9.34
N SER A 103 1.38 7.40 -10.63
CA SER A 103 2.38 7.69 -11.66
C SER A 103 2.27 9.15 -12.07
N ALA A 104 3.23 9.97 -11.67
CA ALA A 104 3.28 11.38 -12.07
C ALA A 104 3.52 11.53 -13.58
N ALA A 105 4.29 10.61 -14.18
CA ALA A 105 4.60 10.57 -15.62
C ALA A 105 3.34 10.37 -16.47
N ALA A 106 2.48 9.40 -16.09
CA ALA A 106 1.23 9.14 -16.78
C ALA A 106 0.05 9.97 -16.25
N ARG A 107 0.21 10.67 -15.12
CA ARG A 107 -0.88 11.36 -14.38
C ARG A 107 -2.02 10.41 -14.05
N MET A 108 -1.65 9.23 -13.57
CA MET A 108 -2.59 8.17 -13.21
C MET A 108 -2.42 7.80 -11.74
N LEU A 109 -3.51 7.40 -11.11
CA LEU A 109 -3.55 6.83 -9.77
C LEU A 109 -4.21 5.46 -9.85
N ALA A 110 -3.58 4.45 -9.26
CA ALA A 110 -4.16 3.11 -9.15
C ALA A 110 -4.31 2.70 -7.68
N THR A 111 -5.34 1.91 -7.40
CA THR A 111 -5.58 1.37 -6.06
C THR A 111 -6.14 -0.05 -6.12
N VAL A 112 -5.88 -0.80 -5.05
CA VAL A 112 -6.45 -2.13 -4.81
C VAL A 112 -7.85 -2.06 -4.19
N ASN A 113 -8.67 -3.06 -4.48
CA ASN A 113 -9.96 -3.34 -3.83
C ASN A 113 -9.96 -4.80 -3.34
N PRO A 114 -9.39 -5.06 -2.16
CA PRO A 114 -9.09 -6.41 -1.71
C PRO A 114 -10.34 -7.27 -1.48
N GLY A 115 -11.48 -6.66 -1.10
CA GLY A 115 -12.76 -7.35 -0.93
C GLY A 115 -13.48 -7.70 -2.23
N SER A 116 -13.05 -7.12 -3.35
CA SER A 116 -13.61 -7.40 -4.67
C SER A 116 -12.63 -8.11 -5.59
N ASN A 117 -11.40 -8.38 -5.16
CA ASN A 117 -10.31 -8.90 -6.01
C ASN A 117 -10.10 -8.06 -7.29
N THR A 118 -10.27 -6.74 -7.19
CA THR A 118 -10.12 -5.82 -8.33
C THR A 118 -9.12 -4.71 -8.08
N LEU A 119 -8.70 -4.07 -9.16
CA LEU A 119 -7.94 -2.83 -9.20
C LEU A 119 -8.82 -1.74 -9.80
N SER A 120 -8.63 -0.51 -9.35
CA SER A 120 -9.25 0.69 -9.94
C SER A 120 -8.17 1.69 -10.34
N ILE A 121 -8.40 2.39 -11.45
CA ILE A 121 -7.47 3.40 -11.94
C ILE A 121 -8.20 4.71 -12.25
N PHE A 122 -7.52 5.82 -12.00
CA PHE A 122 -8.03 7.17 -12.12
C PHE A 122 -7.02 8.03 -12.89
N SER A 123 -7.50 8.89 -13.78
CA SER A 123 -6.71 10.00 -14.32
C SER A 123 -6.73 11.16 -13.34
N ILE A 124 -5.57 11.79 -13.17
CA ILE A 124 -5.36 12.97 -12.33
C ILE A 124 -5.42 14.22 -13.22
N ASP A 125 -6.28 15.18 -12.88
CA ASP A 125 -6.23 16.50 -13.47
C ASP A 125 -5.02 17.26 -12.89
N PRO A 126 -3.99 17.60 -13.68
CA PRO A 126 -2.81 18.27 -13.15
C PRO A 126 -3.08 19.69 -12.65
N SER A 127 -4.16 20.34 -13.11
CA SER A 127 -4.56 21.66 -12.63
C SER A 127 -5.29 21.61 -11.29
N ASP A 128 -6.06 20.54 -11.08
CA ASP A 128 -6.79 20.26 -9.85
C ASP A 128 -6.70 18.77 -9.44
N PRO A 129 -5.58 18.33 -8.83
CA PRO A 129 -5.27 16.92 -8.59
C PRO A 129 -6.26 16.18 -7.70
N ILE A 130 -7.06 16.90 -6.91
CA ILE A 130 -8.12 16.25 -6.14
C ILE A 130 -9.20 15.68 -7.07
N ASN A 131 -9.45 16.26 -8.25
CA ASN A 131 -10.49 15.86 -9.19
C ASN A 131 -10.10 14.62 -9.99
N LEU A 132 -10.09 13.48 -9.30
CA LEU A 132 -9.85 12.18 -9.90
C LEU A 132 -11.03 11.77 -10.78
N LYS A 133 -10.73 11.27 -11.98
CA LYS A 133 -11.72 10.66 -12.85
C LYS A 133 -11.38 9.19 -13.05
N GLN A 134 -12.28 8.30 -12.65
CA GLN A 134 -12.12 6.86 -12.87
C GLN A 134 -12.02 6.57 -14.38
N VAL A 135 -11.06 5.72 -14.77
CA VAL A 135 -10.81 5.31 -16.15
C VAL A 135 -11.10 3.81 -16.28
N GLY A 136 -12.06 3.46 -17.13
CA GLY A 136 -12.55 2.09 -17.23
C GLY A 136 -13.36 1.64 -16.00
N ASP A 137 -13.78 0.37 -16.01
CA ASP A 137 -14.40 -0.30 -14.86
C ASP A 137 -13.32 -0.98 -14.01
N PRO A 138 -13.58 -1.26 -12.72
CA PRO A 138 -12.67 -2.08 -11.92
C PRO A 138 -12.34 -3.40 -12.63
N VAL A 139 -11.05 -3.74 -12.69
CA VAL A 139 -10.56 -4.94 -13.39
C VAL A 139 -10.06 -5.95 -12.37
N GLY A 140 -10.32 -7.24 -12.61
CA GLY A 140 -9.79 -8.30 -11.75
C GLY A 140 -8.26 -8.21 -11.62
N SER A 141 -7.73 -8.36 -10.41
CA SER A 141 -6.30 -8.17 -10.13
C SER A 141 -5.42 -9.33 -10.58
N GLY A 142 -6.00 -10.38 -11.18
CA GLY A 142 -5.31 -11.60 -11.59
C GLY A 142 -5.07 -12.62 -10.46
N GLY A 143 -5.57 -12.32 -9.26
CA GLY A 143 -5.53 -13.20 -8.09
C GLY A 143 -6.63 -12.84 -7.09
N GLU A 144 -6.40 -13.14 -5.82
CA GLU A 144 -7.30 -12.77 -4.72
C GLU A 144 -6.60 -11.82 -3.75
N PHE A 145 -7.39 -11.02 -3.02
CA PHE A 145 -6.88 -10.10 -2.01
C PHE A 145 -5.69 -9.24 -2.51
N PRO A 146 -5.87 -8.42 -3.57
CA PRO A 146 -4.83 -7.50 -4.02
C PRO A 146 -4.42 -6.55 -2.89
N VAL A 147 -3.12 -6.47 -2.63
CA VAL A 147 -2.57 -5.68 -1.51
C VAL A 147 -1.68 -4.53 -1.96
N SER A 148 -0.99 -4.65 -3.10
CA SER A 148 -0.02 -3.65 -3.54
C SER A 148 -0.04 -3.49 -5.06
N VAL A 149 0.29 -2.29 -5.54
CA VAL A 149 0.43 -1.97 -6.96
C VAL A 149 1.68 -1.14 -7.24
N ALA A 150 2.28 -1.34 -8.41
CA ALA A 150 3.42 -0.57 -8.89
C ALA A 150 3.23 -0.17 -10.35
N PHE A 151 3.45 1.11 -10.65
CA PHE A 151 3.64 1.56 -12.02
C PHE A 151 5.09 1.38 -12.44
N ASN A 152 5.32 1.05 -13.71
CA ASN A 152 6.64 1.25 -14.29
C ASN A 152 6.94 2.75 -14.44
N LYS A 153 8.18 3.10 -14.74
CA LYS A 153 8.65 4.49 -14.83
C LYS A 153 7.89 5.33 -15.86
N ALA A 154 7.47 4.73 -16.98
CA ALA A 154 6.66 5.40 -17.99
C ALA A 154 5.20 5.60 -17.55
N GLY A 155 4.71 4.79 -16.60
CA GLY A 155 3.32 4.75 -16.17
C GLY A 155 2.36 4.07 -17.15
N ASP A 156 2.88 3.40 -18.18
CA ASP A 156 2.09 2.67 -19.18
C ASP A 156 1.87 1.19 -18.81
N THR A 157 2.53 0.72 -17.75
CA THR A 157 2.34 -0.61 -17.16
C THR A 157 2.07 -0.48 -15.67
N LEU A 158 1.08 -1.23 -15.18
CA LEU A 158 0.75 -1.38 -13.77
C LEU A 158 0.84 -2.85 -13.42
N CYS A 159 1.58 -3.21 -12.38
CA CYS A 159 1.58 -4.56 -11.82
C CYS A 159 0.90 -4.57 -10.46
N ALA A 160 0.13 -5.62 -10.17
CA ALA A 160 -0.50 -5.86 -8.90
C ALA A 160 0.10 -7.09 -8.21
N LEU A 161 0.23 -6.99 -6.89
CA LEU A 161 0.57 -8.07 -5.98
C LEU A 161 -0.68 -8.53 -5.26
N ASN A 162 -0.96 -9.82 -5.39
CA ASN A 162 -2.10 -10.50 -4.80
C ASN A 162 -1.64 -11.34 -3.62
N GLY A 163 -2.33 -11.20 -2.49
CA GLY A 163 -2.27 -12.13 -1.38
C GLY A 163 -3.26 -13.27 -1.59
N GLY A 164 -3.89 -13.73 -0.51
CA GLY A 164 -4.95 -14.72 -0.63
C GLY A 164 -4.48 -16.14 -0.93
N GLN A 165 -5.44 -17.05 -1.10
CA GLN A 165 -5.22 -18.40 -1.65
C GLN A 165 -4.65 -18.36 -3.07
N VAL A 166 -5.07 -17.39 -3.88
CA VAL A 166 -4.55 -17.15 -5.23
C VAL A 166 -3.58 -15.97 -5.21
N ASN A 167 -2.40 -16.21 -4.62
CA ASN A 167 -1.32 -15.23 -4.48
C ASN A 167 -0.34 -15.23 -5.64
N GLY A 168 0.19 -14.05 -5.95
CA GLY A 168 1.08 -13.86 -7.09
C GLY A 168 1.05 -12.45 -7.65
N VAL A 169 1.69 -12.25 -8.79
CA VAL A 169 1.69 -10.98 -9.52
C VAL A 169 0.92 -11.09 -10.83
N SER A 170 0.38 -9.98 -11.29
CA SER A 170 -0.22 -9.82 -12.63
C SER A 170 -0.05 -8.38 -13.09
N CYS A 171 0.24 -8.17 -14.38
CA CYS A 171 0.50 -6.84 -14.92
C CYS A 171 -0.48 -6.49 -16.04
N PHE A 172 -0.66 -5.19 -16.20
CA PHE A 172 -1.68 -4.58 -17.03
C PHE A 172 -1.07 -3.43 -17.81
N LYS A 173 -1.45 -3.32 -19.08
CA LYS A 173 -1.25 -2.10 -19.84
C LYS A 173 -2.22 -1.03 -19.31
N VAL A 174 -1.70 0.17 -19.12
CA VAL A 174 -2.46 1.35 -18.72
C VAL A 174 -2.88 2.11 -19.98
N ASP A 175 -4.17 2.11 -20.25
CA ASP A 175 -4.77 2.96 -21.28
C ASP A 175 -5.51 4.13 -20.61
N PRO A 176 -5.17 5.40 -20.92
CA PRO A 176 -5.75 6.56 -20.24
C PRO A 176 -7.24 6.77 -20.54
N THR A 177 -7.82 5.98 -21.46
CA THR A 177 -9.25 6.04 -21.82
C THR A 177 -10.00 4.75 -21.49
N LYS A 178 -9.38 3.60 -21.72
CA LYS A 178 -10.02 2.28 -21.54
C LYS A 178 -9.77 1.67 -20.16
N GLY A 179 -8.75 2.13 -19.44
CA GLY A 179 -8.36 1.59 -18.14
C GLY A 179 -7.30 0.49 -18.30
N LEU A 180 -7.42 -0.56 -17.50
CA LEU A 180 -6.43 -1.63 -17.44
C LEU A 180 -6.76 -2.78 -18.40
N THR A 181 -5.75 -3.26 -19.11
CA THR A 181 -5.85 -4.48 -19.94
C THR A 181 -4.72 -5.44 -19.58
N ASN A 182 -5.04 -6.71 -19.31
CA ASN A 182 -4.04 -7.73 -18.96
C ASN A 182 -2.90 -7.81 -19.98
N ILE A 183 -1.67 -7.92 -19.49
CA ILE A 183 -0.51 -8.30 -20.30
C ILE A 183 -0.41 -9.83 -20.26
N SER A 184 -0.23 -10.45 -21.42
CA SER A 184 -0.09 -11.92 -21.47
C SER A 184 1.26 -12.33 -20.87
N GLY A 185 1.27 -13.46 -20.16
CA GLY A 185 2.52 -13.97 -19.60
C GLY A 185 3.02 -13.19 -18.38
N THR A 186 2.16 -12.48 -17.64
CA THR A 186 2.55 -11.80 -16.40
C THR A 186 1.99 -12.43 -15.13
N ASN A 187 1.06 -13.37 -15.25
CA ASN A 187 0.50 -14.06 -14.10
C ASN A 187 1.54 -15.02 -13.55
N ARG A 188 2.08 -14.74 -12.36
CA ARG A 188 3.12 -15.54 -11.70
C ARG A 188 2.70 -15.83 -10.27
N ALA A 189 2.52 -17.10 -9.95
CA ALA A 189 2.16 -17.52 -8.60
C ALA A 189 3.38 -17.39 -7.67
N LEU A 190 3.14 -16.94 -6.43
CA LEU A 190 4.13 -17.01 -5.37
C LEU A 190 4.08 -18.35 -4.62
N ASN A 191 2.99 -19.12 -4.79
CA ASN A 191 2.74 -20.42 -4.16
C ASN A 191 2.83 -20.37 -2.62
N LEU A 192 2.44 -19.24 -2.01
CA LEU A 192 2.38 -19.09 -0.56
C LEU A 192 1.18 -19.89 -0.02
N ASN A 193 1.38 -20.54 1.13
CA ASN A 193 0.30 -21.23 1.85
C ASN A 193 -0.53 -20.21 2.63
N GLN A 194 -1.59 -19.71 2.01
CA GLN A 194 -2.39 -18.58 2.49
C GLN A 194 -3.89 -18.87 2.44
N THR A 195 -4.67 -18.10 3.19
CA THR A 195 -6.15 -18.08 3.14
C THR A 195 -6.64 -16.87 2.35
N THR A 196 -7.94 -16.79 2.04
CA THR A 196 -8.59 -15.55 1.58
C THR A 196 -9.72 -15.21 2.56
N PRO A 197 -9.67 -14.08 3.30
CA PRO A 197 -8.61 -13.05 3.31
C PRO A 197 -7.23 -13.62 3.69
N ALA A 198 -6.14 -12.95 3.30
CA ALA A 198 -4.77 -13.38 3.62
C ALA A 198 -4.55 -13.49 5.14
N THR A 199 -3.81 -14.50 5.60
CA THR A 199 -3.39 -14.62 7.00
C THR A 199 -1.99 -14.03 7.16
N GLY A 200 -1.82 -13.12 8.11
CA GLY A 200 -0.55 -12.43 8.31
C GLY A 200 -0.42 -11.79 9.69
N PRO A 201 0.59 -10.90 9.88
CA PRO A 201 1.53 -10.44 8.86
C PRO A 201 2.54 -11.50 8.38
N ALA A 202 3.05 -12.36 9.26
CA ALA A 202 4.06 -13.36 8.89
C ALA A 202 3.58 -14.31 7.78
N GLY A 203 4.48 -14.68 6.85
CA GLY A 203 4.18 -15.57 5.73
C GLY A 203 3.35 -14.96 4.59
N SER A 204 3.05 -13.66 4.63
CA SER A 204 2.27 -12.95 3.60
C SER A 204 3.13 -12.09 2.69
N ALA A 205 2.65 -11.88 1.45
CA ALA A 205 3.20 -10.88 0.53
C ALA A 205 3.03 -9.47 1.10
N SER A 206 3.94 -8.54 0.77
CA SER A 206 3.88 -7.16 1.26
C SER A 206 3.87 -6.16 0.11
N HIS A 207 5.00 -5.76 -0.43
CA HIS A 207 5.12 -4.65 -1.37
C HIS A 207 5.57 -5.15 -2.74
N ILE A 208 5.24 -4.41 -3.81
CA ILE A 208 5.76 -4.63 -5.16
C ILE A 208 6.34 -3.34 -5.72
N ILE A 209 7.50 -3.42 -6.38
CA ILE A 209 8.15 -2.30 -7.06
C ILE A 209 8.81 -2.78 -8.35
N PHE A 210 9.04 -1.85 -9.29
CA PHE A 210 10.00 -2.07 -10.38
C PHE A 210 11.41 -1.69 -9.92
N SER A 211 12.43 -2.33 -10.48
CA SER A 211 13.81 -1.85 -10.40
C SER A 211 13.95 -0.47 -11.06
N GLU A 212 14.97 0.28 -10.68
CA GLU A 212 15.20 1.64 -11.17
C GLU A 212 15.30 1.72 -12.71
N ASP A 213 15.93 0.71 -13.32
CA ASP A 213 16.09 0.53 -14.77
C ASP A 213 14.88 -0.13 -15.46
N ASN A 214 13.85 -0.51 -14.70
CA ASN A 214 12.61 -1.15 -15.15
C ASN A 214 12.80 -2.54 -15.79
N THR A 215 13.95 -3.18 -15.61
CA THR A 215 14.18 -4.52 -16.15
C THR A 215 13.75 -5.63 -15.20
N GLN A 216 13.40 -5.31 -13.95
CA GLN A 216 12.93 -6.27 -12.96
C GLN A 216 11.67 -5.79 -12.24
N LEU A 217 10.82 -6.76 -11.89
CA LEU A 217 9.69 -6.61 -10.99
C LEU A 217 10.02 -7.36 -9.70
N ILE A 218 9.90 -6.69 -8.57
CA ILE A 218 10.35 -7.19 -7.27
C ILE A 218 9.18 -7.16 -6.30
N ALA A 219 8.90 -8.27 -5.63
CA ALA A 219 7.91 -8.36 -4.56
C ALA A 219 8.54 -8.83 -3.25
N SER A 220 8.20 -8.20 -2.14
CA SER A 220 8.64 -8.65 -0.81
C SER A 220 7.65 -9.66 -0.21
N VAL A 221 8.20 -10.72 0.37
CA VAL A 221 7.45 -11.78 1.06
C VAL A 221 8.01 -11.92 2.47
N LYS A 222 7.14 -11.74 3.47
CA LYS A 222 7.51 -11.86 4.89
C LYS A 222 7.77 -13.32 5.24
N GLY A 223 8.77 -13.56 6.09
CA GLY A 223 9.08 -14.89 6.60
C GLY A 223 8.02 -15.45 7.52
N LEU A 224 8.19 -16.72 7.88
CA LEU A 224 7.48 -17.37 8.97
C LEU A 224 8.54 -17.81 9.99
N PRO A 225 8.89 -16.95 10.98
CA PRO A 225 10.00 -17.20 11.88
C PRO A 225 9.92 -18.59 12.52
N PRO A 226 11.06 -19.30 12.64
CA PRO A 226 12.43 -18.81 12.42
C PRO A 226 12.88 -18.76 10.95
N THR A 227 12.04 -19.15 9.99
CA THR A 227 12.38 -19.10 8.56
C THR A 227 12.24 -17.66 8.04
N PRO A 228 13.31 -17.06 7.49
CA PRO A 228 13.27 -15.69 6.97
C PRO A 228 12.42 -15.60 5.70
N GLY A 229 11.98 -14.37 5.39
CA GLY A 229 11.33 -14.04 4.13
C GLY A 229 12.31 -13.91 2.98
N PHE A 230 11.84 -13.31 1.89
CA PHE A 230 12.64 -13.11 0.68
C PHE A 230 12.05 -12.00 -0.20
N LEU A 231 12.85 -11.50 -1.14
CA LEU A 231 12.39 -10.75 -2.30
C LEU A 231 12.27 -11.70 -3.49
N ALA A 232 11.09 -11.74 -4.12
CA ALA A 232 10.83 -12.44 -5.36
C ALA A 232 11.14 -11.50 -6.53
N VAL A 233 12.06 -11.87 -7.41
CA VAL A 233 12.52 -11.05 -8.54
C VAL A 233 12.20 -11.72 -9.86
N TRP A 234 11.41 -11.06 -10.70
CA TRP A 234 11.16 -11.47 -12.09
C TRP A 234 11.85 -10.51 -13.05
N ASP A 235 12.44 -11.05 -14.12
CA ASP A 235 12.89 -10.22 -15.23
C ASP A 235 11.67 -9.77 -16.05
N VAL A 236 11.70 -8.52 -16.51
CA VAL A 236 10.69 -7.90 -17.36
C VAL A 236 11.20 -7.89 -18.79
N ALA A 237 10.55 -8.64 -19.67
CA ALA A 237 10.87 -8.68 -21.08
C ALA A 237 10.40 -7.41 -21.81
N SER A 238 10.93 -7.18 -23.01
CA SER A 238 10.58 -5.99 -23.82
C SER A 238 9.10 -5.91 -24.22
N ASP A 239 8.38 -7.04 -24.20
CA ASP A 239 6.94 -7.10 -24.45
C ASP A 239 6.09 -6.92 -23.18
N GLY A 240 6.74 -6.67 -22.03
CA GLY A 240 6.12 -6.54 -20.71
C GLY A 240 5.81 -7.87 -20.02
N SER A 241 6.12 -9.02 -20.64
CA SER A 241 5.97 -10.31 -19.97
C SER A 241 7.03 -10.51 -18.87
N LEU A 242 6.72 -11.35 -17.90
CA LEU A 242 7.64 -11.67 -16.80
C LEU A 242 8.38 -12.99 -17.07
N SER A 243 9.58 -13.17 -16.51
CA SER A 243 10.23 -14.50 -16.46
C SER A 243 9.29 -15.55 -15.85
N PRO A 244 9.26 -16.81 -16.32
CA PRO A 244 8.33 -17.83 -15.82
C PRO A 244 8.46 -18.10 -14.31
N GLU A 245 9.69 -18.07 -13.80
CA GLU A 245 10.01 -18.25 -12.39
C GLU A 245 10.66 -16.97 -11.86
N PHE A 246 10.50 -16.72 -10.55
CA PHE A 246 11.27 -15.68 -9.86
C PHE A 246 12.57 -16.24 -9.30
N VAL A 247 13.56 -15.36 -9.17
CA VAL A 247 14.70 -15.58 -8.29
C VAL A 247 14.29 -15.17 -6.87
N SER A 248 14.52 -16.06 -5.90
CA SER A 248 14.32 -15.76 -4.49
C SER A 248 15.62 -15.20 -3.89
N VAL A 249 15.55 -13.99 -3.35
CA VAL A 249 16.67 -13.31 -2.70
C VAL A 249 16.37 -13.18 -1.21
N ALA A 250 17.05 -13.97 -0.38
CA ALA A 250 16.90 -13.91 1.06
C ALA A 250 17.60 -12.66 1.65
N PRO A 251 17.10 -12.11 2.77
CA PRO A 251 17.84 -11.09 3.50
C PRO A 251 19.16 -11.65 4.05
N ALA A 252 20.05 -10.76 4.48
CA ALA A 252 21.27 -11.16 5.17
C ALA A 252 20.96 -11.85 6.52
N GLN A 253 21.98 -12.48 7.11
CA GLN A 253 21.82 -13.19 8.38
C GLN A 253 21.24 -12.27 9.47
N GLY A 254 20.10 -12.66 10.02
CA GLY A 254 19.37 -11.90 11.05
C GLY A 254 18.08 -11.25 10.55
N GLY A 255 17.91 -11.09 9.23
CA GLY A 255 16.65 -10.67 8.63
C GLY A 255 15.56 -11.74 8.77
N LEU A 256 14.31 -11.32 8.82
CA LEU A 256 13.14 -12.13 9.16
C LEU A 256 11.93 -11.79 8.29
N LEU A 257 11.47 -10.54 8.31
CA LEU A 257 10.18 -10.11 7.77
C LEU A 257 10.30 -8.92 6.82
N PRO A 258 10.95 -9.05 5.64
CA PRO A 258 10.97 -7.99 4.63
C PRO A 258 9.55 -7.51 4.31
N PHE A 259 9.30 -6.21 4.47
CA PHE A 259 7.98 -5.59 4.33
C PHE A 259 7.97 -4.58 3.18
N SER A 260 8.40 -3.34 3.43
CA SER A 260 8.43 -2.32 2.38
C SER A 260 9.72 -2.39 1.60
N MET A 261 9.78 -1.66 0.49
CA MET A 261 10.97 -1.56 -0.34
C MET A 261 11.06 -0.14 -0.89
N THR A 262 12.17 0.51 -0.62
CA THR A 262 12.52 1.81 -1.20
C THR A 262 13.84 1.66 -1.95
N LEU A 263 13.87 2.07 -3.22
CA LEU A 263 15.08 2.03 -4.04
C LEU A 263 16.16 2.92 -3.44
N ILE A 264 17.40 2.44 -3.49
CA ILE A 264 18.60 3.25 -3.24
C ILE A 264 19.10 3.69 -4.63
N GLU A 265 18.67 4.87 -5.07
CA GLU A 265 18.89 5.35 -6.44
C GLU A 265 20.37 5.35 -6.84
N GLY A 266 20.64 4.88 -8.08
CA GLY A 266 21.97 4.78 -8.65
C GLY A 266 22.87 3.70 -8.02
N LYS A 267 22.33 2.87 -7.12
CA LYS A 267 23.10 1.82 -6.42
C LYS A 267 22.70 0.40 -6.79
N ASN A 268 21.64 0.19 -7.58
CA ASN A 268 21.09 -1.15 -7.83
C ASN A 268 20.91 -1.93 -6.51
N ALA A 269 20.30 -1.25 -5.53
CA ALA A 269 20.11 -1.73 -4.18
C ALA A 269 18.76 -1.24 -3.63
N ILE A 270 18.25 -1.95 -2.63
CA ILE A 270 16.95 -1.67 -2.00
C ILE A 270 17.16 -1.60 -0.49
N LEU A 271 16.60 -0.58 0.15
CA LEU A 271 16.31 -0.64 1.57
C LEU A 271 14.93 -1.30 1.73
N ALA A 272 14.88 -2.41 2.45
CA ALA A 272 13.62 -3.05 2.83
C ALA A 272 13.45 -2.95 4.34
N THR A 273 12.30 -2.50 4.82
CA THR A 273 12.01 -2.58 6.26
C THR A 273 11.82 -4.04 6.65
N ASP A 274 12.17 -4.35 7.89
CA ASP A 274 11.99 -5.68 8.46
C ASP A 274 11.31 -5.59 9.82
N ALA A 275 10.03 -6.02 9.86
CA ALA A 275 9.20 -5.93 11.06
C ALA A 275 9.73 -6.76 12.24
N GLY A 276 10.67 -7.69 12.01
CA GLY A 276 11.30 -8.52 13.04
C GLY A 276 12.60 -7.95 13.60
N VAL A 277 13.30 -7.05 12.89
CA VAL A 277 14.62 -6.53 13.33
C VAL A 277 14.86 -5.03 13.12
N GLY A 278 14.37 -4.43 12.04
CA GLY A 278 14.53 -3.01 11.74
C GLY A 278 14.46 -2.77 10.23
N PHE A 279 15.59 -2.89 9.55
CA PHE A 279 15.64 -2.88 8.09
C PHE A 279 16.81 -3.68 7.53
N ASP A 280 16.62 -4.17 6.32
CA ASP A 280 17.60 -4.82 5.48
C ASP A 280 18.05 -3.87 4.36
N ILE A 281 19.29 -4.04 3.92
CA ILE A 281 19.80 -3.49 2.67
C ILE A 281 20.11 -4.68 1.76
N PHE A 282 19.45 -4.72 0.61
CA PHE A 282 19.66 -5.72 -0.43
C PHE A 282 20.54 -5.10 -1.54
N ASP A 283 21.70 -5.69 -1.80
CA ASP A 283 22.59 -5.29 -2.90
C ASP A 283 22.50 -6.28 -4.07
N PHE A 284 22.07 -5.79 -5.24
CA PHE A 284 21.92 -6.61 -6.45
C PHE A 284 23.12 -6.52 -7.40
N ASN A 285 24.18 -5.78 -7.06
CA ASN A 285 25.39 -5.70 -7.90
C ASN A 285 26.24 -6.98 -7.87
N THR A 286 25.99 -7.87 -6.92
CA THR A 286 26.75 -9.10 -6.75
C THR A 286 25.91 -10.30 -7.18
N SER A 287 26.09 -10.73 -8.44
CA SER A 287 25.46 -11.95 -8.95
C SER A 287 26.23 -13.20 -8.47
N GLY A 288 25.55 -14.12 -7.78
CA GLY A 288 26.07 -15.44 -7.36
C GLY A 288 25.99 -15.69 -5.85
N ASP A 289 26.41 -16.87 -5.39
CA ASP A 289 26.47 -17.34 -3.97
C ASP A 289 27.19 -16.39 -2.97
N ASN A 290 27.69 -15.24 -3.44
CA ASN A 290 28.37 -14.19 -2.68
C ASN A 290 27.55 -12.89 -2.54
N SER A 291 26.24 -12.88 -2.84
CA SER A 291 25.33 -11.75 -2.57
C SER A 291 25.26 -11.36 -1.08
N SER A 292 25.82 -12.20 -0.20
CA SER A 292 25.92 -12.04 1.23
C SER A 292 26.98 -11.04 1.72
N ASN A 293 27.88 -10.54 0.86
CA ASN A 293 29.00 -9.70 1.35
C ASN A 293 28.68 -8.20 1.47
N VAL A 294 27.55 -7.73 0.95
CA VAL A 294 27.13 -6.31 1.05
C VAL A 294 25.68 -6.16 1.53
N SER A 295 24.83 -7.17 1.30
CA SER A 295 23.52 -7.18 1.95
C SER A 295 23.69 -7.20 3.47
N SER A 296 22.93 -6.37 4.18
CA SER A 296 23.10 -6.21 5.62
C SER A 296 21.76 -6.03 6.31
N VAL A 297 21.76 -6.30 7.62
CA VAL A 297 20.61 -6.12 8.51
C VAL A 297 21.02 -5.09 9.56
N VAL A 298 20.17 -4.09 9.78
CA VAL A 298 20.38 -3.05 10.79
C VAL A 298 19.22 -3.10 11.78
N ALA A 299 19.56 -3.45 13.02
CA ALA A 299 18.59 -3.48 14.10
C ALA A 299 18.20 -2.05 14.52
N ILE A 300 16.90 -1.86 14.78
CA ILE A 300 16.39 -0.66 15.43
C ILE A 300 16.07 -1.02 16.88
N ASP A 301 16.86 -0.53 17.82
CA ASP A 301 16.64 -0.79 19.24
C ASP A 301 15.26 -0.30 19.69
N GLY A 302 14.51 -1.17 20.36
CA GLY A 302 13.19 -0.84 20.88
C GLY A 302 12.07 -0.80 19.84
N GLN A 303 12.32 -1.18 18.58
CA GLN A 303 11.25 -1.30 17.59
C GLN A 303 10.21 -2.36 18.02
N SER A 304 8.99 -2.22 17.53
CA SER A 304 7.93 -3.22 17.68
C SER A 304 7.62 -3.91 16.36
N ALA A 305 7.51 -3.13 15.27
CA ALA A 305 7.22 -3.58 13.92
C ALA A 305 7.44 -2.41 12.94
N THR A 306 8.69 -2.17 12.54
CA THR A 306 9.03 -1.19 11.49
C THR A 306 8.64 -1.76 10.13
N CYS A 307 7.70 -1.11 9.44
CA CYS A 307 7.01 -1.72 8.30
C CYS A 307 7.03 -0.85 7.03
N TRP A 308 6.80 0.46 7.07
CA TRP A 308 6.75 1.27 5.83
C TRP A 308 7.98 2.14 5.67
N SER A 309 8.36 2.45 4.43
CA SER A 309 9.48 3.33 4.13
C SER A 309 9.22 4.30 2.98
N SER A 310 9.89 5.44 3.04
CA SER A 310 10.02 6.41 1.93
C SER A 310 11.39 7.09 1.99
N PHE A 311 11.74 7.83 0.94
CA PHE A 311 13.02 8.54 0.83
C PHE A 311 12.80 10.05 0.65
N SER A 312 13.62 10.86 1.33
CA SER A 312 13.67 12.31 1.15
C SER A 312 14.91 12.71 0.38
N ASN A 313 14.71 13.35 -0.77
CA ASN A 313 15.79 13.96 -1.54
C ASN A 313 16.43 15.14 -0.79
N GLN A 314 15.62 15.86 0.01
CA GLN A 314 16.08 17.02 0.77
C GLN A 314 17.04 16.66 1.89
N THR A 315 16.82 15.53 2.57
CA THR A 315 17.71 15.07 3.65
C THR A 315 18.70 14.00 3.21
N GLY A 316 18.45 13.33 2.07
CA GLY A 316 19.25 12.19 1.62
C GLY A 316 19.08 10.95 2.49
N ASN A 317 17.97 10.86 3.24
CA ASN A 317 17.69 9.82 4.21
C ASN A 317 16.36 9.12 3.93
N PHE A 318 16.25 7.91 4.45
CA PHE A 318 15.03 7.11 4.45
C PHE A 318 14.27 7.33 5.76
N TYR A 319 12.95 7.27 5.70
CA TYR A 319 12.07 7.41 6.84
C TYR A 319 11.20 6.17 6.97
N LEU A 320 11.31 5.50 8.12
CA LEU A 320 10.67 4.22 8.38
C LEU A 320 9.60 4.40 9.46
N THR A 321 8.41 3.84 9.29
CA THR A 321 7.35 3.92 10.31
C THR A 321 7.14 2.60 11.02
N ASP A 322 7.04 2.68 12.34
CA ASP A 322 6.76 1.57 13.23
C ASP A 322 5.35 1.72 13.83
N ILE A 323 4.50 0.73 13.54
CA ILE A 323 3.08 0.76 13.93
C ILE A 323 2.89 0.59 15.44
N GLY A 324 3.71 -0.24 16.09
CA GLY A 324 3.54 -0.61 17.49
C GLY A 324 4.04 0.46 18.45
N THR A 325 5.14 1.12 18.09
CA THR A 325 5.75 2.20 18.87
C THR A 325 5.26 3.59 18.46
N SER A 326 4.57 3.70 17.31
CA SER A 326 4.17 4.99 16.72
C SER A 326 5.38 5.90 16.48
N MET A 327 6.48 5.32 16.01
CA MET A 327 7.75 5.99 15.78
C MET A 327 8.02 6.17 14.27
N VAL A 328 8.55 7.34 13.90
CA VAL A 328 9.23 7.53 12.62
C VAL A 328 10.73 7.46 12.88
N THR A 329 11.43 6.52 12.24
CA THR A 329 12.88 6.38 12.33
C THR A 329 13.51 6.88 11.04
N GLU A 330 14.31 7.93 11.13
CA GLU A 330 15.15 8.40 10.03
C GLU A 330 16.47 7.63 10.02
N VAL A 331 16.82 7.10 8.85
CA VAL A 331 18.02 6.31 8.65
C VAL A 331 18.78 6.79 7.42
N ASN A 332 20.11 6.73 7.49
CA ASN A 332 20.98 7.02 6.36
C ASN A 332 21.58 5.71 5.84
N VAL A 333 21.69 5.61 4.51
CA VAL A 333 22.50 4.57 3.86
C VAL A 333 23.65 5.26 3.13
N ASP A 334 24.88 4.91 3.51
CA ASP A 334 26.06 5.53 2.95
C ASP A 334 26.42 5.00 1.55
N ALA A 335 27.47 5.56 0.95
CA ALA A 335 27.90 5.20 -0.40
C ALA A 335 28.34 3.72 -0.55
N ASN A 336 28.66 3.04 0.55
CA ASN A 336 29.06 1.64 0.64
C ASN A 336 27.90 0.74 1.10
N LEU A 337 26.65 1.23 1.04
CA LEU A 337 25.45 0.50 1.45
C LEU A 337 25.43 0.14 2.93
N LYS A 338 26.08 0.93 3.79
CA LYS A 338 25.99 0.76 5.23
C LYS A 338 24.87 1.63 5.81
N GLY A 339 23.90 0.99 6.46
CA GLY A 339 22.81 1.66 7.15
C GLY A 339 23.20 2.19 8.54
N SER A 340 22.62 3.31 8.94
CA SER A 340 22.74 3.88 10.28
C SER A 340 21.48 4.63 10.70
N ILE A 341 21.18 4.63 12.00
CA ILE A 341 20.07 5.41 12.55
C ILE A 341 20.51 6.86 12.74
N VAL A 342 19.75 7.80 12.17
CA VAL A 342 20.00 9.24 12.32
C VAL A 342 19.24 9.77 13.54
N LYS A 343 17.92 9.54 13.58
CA LYS A 343 17.06 10.01 14.67
C LYS A 343 15.69 9.32 14.65
N GLN A 344 15.05 9.29 15.81
CA GLN A 344 13.69 8.81 15.96
C GLN A 344 12.77 9.95 16.40
N TYR A 345 11.57 10.00 15.82
CA TYR A 345 10.56 11.02 16.03
C TYR A 345 9.26 10.36 16.47
N ALA A 346 8.91 10.57 17.73
CA ALA A 346 7.67 10.06 18.29
C ALA A 346 6.48 10.75 17.62
N GLN A 347 5.50 9.95 17.20
CA GLN A 347 4.18 10.42 16.80
C GLN A 347 3.22 10.35 17.99
N GLY A 348 1.91 10.46 17.75
CA GLY A 348 0.93 10.30 18.82
C GLY A 348 0.96 8.89 19.41
N ASN A 349 0.84 8.75 20.73
CA ASN A 349 0.78 7.43 21.37
C ASN A 349 -0.36 6.59 20.78
N ASN A 350 -0.06 5.33 20.44
CA ASN A 350 -0.99 4.38 19.84
C ASN A 350 -1.67 4.90 18.56
N SER A 351 -1.03 5.81 17.81
CA SER A 351 -1.60 6.36 16.57
C SER A 351 -1.78 5.32 15.49
N GLY A 352 -1.11 4.16 15.59
CA GLY A 352 -1.10 3.16 14.53
C GLY A 352 -0.46 3.79 13.28
N THR A 353 0.77 4.29 13.45
CA THR A 353 1.53 4.95 12.39
C THR A 353 1.88 3.95 11.31
N ILE A 354 1.14 4.00 10.21
CA ILE A 354 1.31 3.16 9.03
C ILE A 354 1.67 4.03 7.82
N ASP A 355 1.72 3.42 6.64
CA ASP A 355 1.80 4.03 5.30
C ASP A 355 2.22 5.51 5.24
N ASN A 356 3.38 5.74 4.64
CA ASN A 356 3.90 7.07 4.43
C ASN A 356 4.33 7.32 2.98
N ASP A 357 4.34 8.60 2.61
CA ASP A 357 4.93 9.09 1.38
C ASP A 357 5.53 10.48 1.60
N ILE A 358 6.52 10.84 0.78
CA ILE A 358 7.22 12.12 0.86
C ILE A 358 7.01 12.91 -0.42
N ALA A 359 6.68 14.19 -0.28
CA ALA A 359 6.56 15.10 -1.41
C ALA A 359 7.52 16.29 -1.30
N SER A 360 8.16 16.63 -2.41
CA SER A 360 9.02 17.81 -2.54
C SER A 360 8.22 19.02 -3.03
N ILE A 361 8.18 20.08 -2.23
CA ILE A 361 7.45 21.32 -2.50
C ILE A 361 8.42 22.49 -2.38
N ALA A 362 8.67 23.18 -3.50
CA ALA A 362 9.54 24.36 -3.54
C ALA A 362 10.91 24.18 -2.84
N GLY A 363 11.53 23.00 -3.01
CA GLY A 363 12.83 22.69 -2.40
C GLY A 363 12.77 22.33 -0.91
N LYS A 364 11.62 21.89 -0.41
CA LYS A 364 11.45 21.32 0.92
C LYS A 364 10.69 20.00 0.81
N ASP A 365 11.06 19.02 1.59
CA ASP A 365 10.32 17.77 1.65
C ASP A 365 9.36 17.76 2.84
N PHE A 366 8.19 17.17 2.61
CA PHE A 366 7.17 16.92 3.63
C PHE A 366 6.77 15.46 3.60
N MET A 367 6.68 14.85 4.77
CA MET A 367 6.25 13.47 4.93
C MET A 367 4.80 13.45 5.41
N TYR A 368 3.98 12.64 4.76
CA TYR A 368 2.58 12.41 5.11
C TYR A 368 2.46 10.99 5.63
N ILE A 369 1.83 10.84 6.81
CA ILE A 369 1.85 9.57 7.53
C ILE A 369 0.44 9.25 8.01
N LEU A 370 -0.07 8.08 7.63
CA LEU A 370 -1.35 7.62 8.16
C LEU A 370 -1.21 7.21 9.63
N ALA A 371 -2.00 7.85 10.49
CA ALA A 371 -2.20 7.48 11.88
C ALA A 371 -3.56 6.76 12.00
N ALA A 372 -3.60 5.51 11.56
CA ALA A 372 -4.84 4.78 11.31
C ALA A 372 -5.71 4.60 12.56
N ASN A 373 -5.12 4.28 13.72
CA ASN A 373 -5.89 4.18 14.97
C ASN A 373 -6.47 5.52 15.42
N ALA A 374 -5.80 6.62 15.07
CA ALA A 374 -6.27 7.97 15.35
C ALA A 374 -7.18 8.53 14.25
N THR A 375 -7.43 7.77 13.17
CA THR A 375 -8.13 8.20 11.95
C THR A 375 -7.66 9.59 11.52
N ALA A 376 -6.34 9.74 11.38
CA ALA A 376 -5.69 11.02 11.12
C ALA A 376 -4.52 10.87 10.15
N ILE A 377 -4.01 12.00 9.65
CA ILE A 377 -2.70 12.07 8.98
C ILE A 377 -1.81 12.99 9.81
N ASP A 378 -0.61 12.52 10.14
CA ASP A 378 0.46 13.36 10.70
C ASP A 378 1.33 13.88 9.54
N VAL A 379 1.69 15.17 9.60
CA VAL A 379 2.51 15.85 8.58
C VAL A 379 3.80 16.33 9.21
N LEU A 380 4.93 15.87 8.67
CA LEU A 380 6.25 16.30 9.12
C LEU A 380 6.94 17.13 8.04
N SER A 381 7.55 18.25 8.44
CA SER A 381 8.53 18.94 7.60
C SER A 381 9.91 18.29 7.73
N LEU A 382 10.59 18.08 6.60
CA LEU A 382 11.89 17.41 6.51
C LEU A 382 12.97 18.40 6.03
N ASN A 383 13.22 19.44 6.83
CA ASN A 383 14.09 20.55 6.39
C ASN A 383 15.57 20.17 6.27
N ALA A 384 16.05 19.28 7.15
CA ALA A 384 17.44 18.84 7.20
C ALA A 384 17.55 17.49 7.95
N PRO A 385 18.64 16.72 7.74
CA PRO A 385 18.88 15.49 8.48
C PRO A 385 18.78 15.67 9.99
N GLY A 386 18.05 14.79 10.68
CA GLY A 386 17.90 14.85 12.14
C GLY A 386 17.00 15.99 12.65
N GLN A 387 16.30 16.71 11.76
CA GLN A 387 15.48 17.87 12.09
C GLN A 387 14.02 17.78 11.62
N ALA A 388 13.49 16.56 11.46
CA ALA A 388 12.07 16.41 11.13
C ALA A 388 11.18 17.00 12.25
N GLN A 389 10.10 17.68 11.87
CA GLN A 389 9.18 18.33 12.80
C GLN A 389 7.73 18.11 12.39
N ASN A 390 6.90 17.68 13.34
CA ASN A 390 5.44 17.65 13.19
C ASN A 390 4.91 19.08 13.02
N ILE A 391 4.24 19.34 11.90
CA ILE A 391 3.66 20.66 11.57
C ILE A 391 2.13 20.64 11.54
N GLN A 392 1.53 19.46 11.38
CA GLN A 392 0.08 19.32 11.34
C GLN A 392 -0.32 17.90 11.73
N LYS A 393 -1.48 17.80 12.37
CA LYS A 393 -2.26 16.58 12.45
C LYS A 393 -3.66 16.88 11.93
N ILE A 394 -4.09 16.17 10.89
CA ILE A 394 -5.39 16.37 10.27
C ILE A 394 -6.34 15.22 10.63
N ASP A 395 -7.55 15.57 11.04
CA ASP A 395 -8.63 14.64 11.32
C ASP A 395 -9.26 14.11 10.03
N ILE A 396 -9.39 12.80 9.90
CA ILE A 396 -10.12 12.14 8.81
C ILE A 396 -11.57 11.89 9.21
N ALA A 397 -11.85 11.55 10.47
CA ALA A 397 -13.14 11.04 10.90
C ALA A 397 -14.25 12.10 10.80
N GLY A 398 -14.04 13.29 11.37
CA GLY A 398 -15.06 14.34 11.42
C GLY A 398 -15.53 14.80 10.04
N PRO A 399 -14.63 15.20 9.12
CA PRO A 399 -15.03 15.58 7.76
C PRO A 399 -15.67 14.44 6.97
N SER A 400 -15.22 13.19 7.19
CA SER A 400 -15.80 12.00 6.54
C SER A 400 -17.23 11.76 7.02
N GLU A 401 -17.46 11.77 8.34
CA GLU A 401 -18.79 11.60 8.93
C GLU A 401 -19.76 12.68 8.44
N ALA A 402 -19.31 13.95 8.42
CA ALA A 402 -20.11 15.07 7.91
C ALA A 402 -20.50 14.91 6.43
N ALA A 403 -19.66 14.24 5.63
CA ALA A 403 -19.91 13.92 4.23
C ALA A 403 -20.73 12.62 4.03
N GLY A 404 -21.06 11.89 5.10
CA GLY A 404 -21.72 10.59 5.05
C GLY A 404 -20.82 9.45 4.57
N LEU A 405 -19.50 9.63 4.66
CA LEU A 405 -18.51 8.60 4.35
C LEU A 405 -18.19 7.80 5.62
N THR A 406 -18.34 6.48 5.56
CA THR A 406 -17.82 5.60 6.60
C THR A 406 -16.30 5.52 6.48
N VAL A 407 -15.61 5.84 7.58
CA VAL A 407 -14.18 5.63 7.75
C VAL A 407 -13.93 5.07 9.14
N SER A 408 -13.16 4.01 9.22
CA SER A 408 -12.68 3.38 10.44
C SER A 408 -11.15 3.41 10.49
N THR A 409 -10.57 2.64 11.41
CA THR A 409 -9.12 2.38 11.46
C THR A 409 -8.60 1.62 10.23
N SER A 410 -9.48 1.26 9.31
CA SER A 410 -9.19 0.52 8.09
C SER A 410 -8.38 1.27 7.06
N VAL A 411 -8.20 2.59 7.16
CA VAL A 411 -7.49 3.39 6.13
C VAL A 411 -6.13 2.78 5.76
N GLN A 412 -5.80 2.72 4.46
CA GLN A 412 -4.55 2.13 3.96
C GLN A 412 -3.92 2.97 2.86
N GLY A 413 -2.60 2.84 2.74
CA GLY A 413 -1.81 3.40 1.67
C GLY A 413 -1.62 4.91 1.77
N MET A 414 -0.49 5.41 1.27
CA MET A 414 -0.24 6.84 1.14
C MET A 414 0.55 7.07 -0.14
N THR A 415 0.12 8.03 -0.94
CA THR A 415 0.83 8.45 -2.15
C THR A 415 0.51 9.90 -2.48
N THR A 416 1.45 10.61 -3.08
CA THR A 416 1.33 12.04 -3.39
C THR A 416 1.48 12.32 -4.89
N PHE A 417 0.89 13.43 -5.32
CA PHE A 417 1.09 14.02 -6.63
C PHE A 417 1.36 15.52 -6.46
N ILE A 418 2.50 16.01 -6.97
CA ILE A 418 2.83 17.43 -6.98
C ILE A 418 2.66 17.99 -8.40
N LYS A 419 2.07 19.18 -8.51
CA LYS A 419 1.88 19.89 -9.78
C LYS A 419 3.25 20.23 -10.36
N GLN A 420 3.44 19.93 -11.65
CA GLN A 420 4.65 20.25 -12.40
C GLN A 420 4.65 21.67 -12.95
#